data_AF-A0AAE4AXV5-F1
#
_entry.id   AF-A0AAE4AXV5-F1
#
_cell.length_a   1.000
_cell.length_b   1.000
_cell.length_c   1.000
_cell.angle_alpha   90.00
_cell.angle_beta   90.00
_cell.angle_gamma   90.00
#
_symmetry.space_group_name_H-M   'P 1'
#
loop_
_entity.id
_entity.type
_entity.pdbx_description
1 polymer ?
#
loop_
_entity_poly.entity_id
_entity_poly.type
_entity_poly.pdbx_seq_one_letter_code
_entity_poly.pdbx_strand_id
1 'polypeptide(L)'
;MNKTKSRMLKIGSAVAVAGALIGGTLATANAAEQAPGTTEVAAADVSAESRGGGGPRIPQEIAVPAGNRLIGTMQARGQQVYTCTAGAWVFTEPAATLTGRVNNRPVTAIHFKAPTWESIDDGSLVTATVQATSPVTGSIAQLLLKATPAAGSNGVFSKVTFIHRLATSGGAAPAGACTEGARLGVAYRAEYRFYTAG
;
A
#
# COMPACT_ATOMS: atom_id res chain seq x y z
N MET A 1 24.42 -53.07 -27.55
CA MET A 1 23.00 -53.11 -27.13
C MET A 1 22.61 -51.71 -26.63
N ASN A 2 21.64 -51.07 -27.30
CA ASN A 2 20.26 -50.71 -26.86
C ASN A 2 20.13 -49.28 -26.26
N LYS A 3 20.11 -48.23 -27.09
CA LYS A 3 18.98 -47.61 -27.83
C LYS A 3 18.30 -46.43 -27.08
N THR A 4 18.61 -45.23 -27.58
CA THR A 4 17.98 -43.92 -27.33
C THR A 4 16.46 -43.96 -27.58
N LYS A 5 15.66 -43.42 -26.64
CA LYS A 5 14.21 -43.22 -26.82
C LYS A 5 13.92 -41.75 -27.08
N SER A 6 13.68 -41.41 -28.35
CA SER A 6 13.06 -40.15 -28.76
C SER A 6 11.54 -40.28 -28.65
N ARG A 7 10.88 -39.32 -27.96
CA ARG A 7 9.41 -39.23 -27.93
C ARG A 7 8.96 -38.08 -28.83
N MET A 8 8.43 -38.44 -29.99
CA MET A 8 7.52 -37.60 -30.79
C MET A 8 6.11 -37.73 -30.21
N LEU A 9 5.38 -36.62 -30.07
CA LEU A 9 3.92 -36.68 -29.95
C LEU A 9 3.22 -35.52 -30.67
N LYS A 10 2.78 -35.86 -31.88
CA LYS A 10 1.50 -35.61 -32.56
C LYS A 10 0.88 -34.20 -32.55
N ILE A 11 0.87 -33.68 -33.78
CA ILE A 11 0.01 -32.68 -34.40
C ILE A 11 -1.47 -33.07 -34.24
N GLY A 12 -2.31 -32.10 -33.85
CA GLY A 12 -3.76 -32.13 -33.99
C GLY A 12 -4.23 -30.83 -34.64
N SER A 13 -4.88 -30.93 -35.80
CA SER A 13 -5.44 -29.82 -36.57
C SER A 13 -6.97 -29.88 -36.62
N ALA A 14 -7.56 -28.72 -36.89
CA ALA A 14 -8.95 -28.42 -37.28
C ALA A 14 -9.96 -28.32 -36.12
N VAL A 15 -10.91 -27.39 -36.07
CA VAL A 15 -11.78 -26.83 -37.14
C VAL A 15 -12.19 -25.38 -36.79
N ALA A 16 -12.41 -24.56 -37.82
CA ALA A 16 -12.87 -23.17 -37.78
C ALA A 16 -14.40 -23.02 -37.64
N VAL A 17 -14.87 -21.89 -37.11
CA VAL A 17 -16.18 -21.30 -37.47
C VAL A 17 -16.00 -19.80 -37.67
N ALA A 18 -16.28 -19.37 -38.89
CA ALA A 18 -16.39 -17.97 -39.30
C ALA A 18 -17.82 -17.46 -39.05
N GLY A 19 -17.94 -16.18 -38.72
CA GLY A 19 -19.22 -15.47 -38.65
C GLY A 19 -18.98 -13.96 -38.75
N ALA A 20 -18.98 -13.46 -39.99
CA ALA A 20 -18.97 -12.03 -40.29
C ALA A 20 -20.43 -11.54 -40.43
N LEU A 21 -20.76 -10.39 -39.85
CA LEU A 21 -21.85 -9.54 -40.35
C LEU A 21 -21.44 -8.07 -40.33
N ILE A 22 -21.71 -7.46 -41.46
CA ILE A 22 -21.40 -6.13 -41.96
C ILE A 22 -22.60 -5.23 -41.65
N GLY A 23 -22.40 -3.94 -41.44
CA GLY A 23 -23.47 -2.96 -41.67
C GLY A 23 -23.43 -1.77 -40.72
N GLY A 24 -22.83 -0.66 -41.17
CA GLY A 24 -22.95 0.63 -40.51
C GLY A 24 -24.23 1.38 -40.88
N THR A 25 -24.53 2.41 -40.10
CA THR A 25 -25.28 3.60 -40.56
C THR A 25 -24.81 4.81 -39.74
N LEU A 26 -24.27 5.80 -40.45
CA LEU A 26 -24.20 7.20 -40.01
C LEU A 26 -25.62 7.78 -40.10
N ALA A 27 -26.08 8.45 -39.05
CA ALA A 27 -27.27 9.28 -39.09
C ALA A 27 -27.00 10.60 -38.37
N THR A 28 -27.61 11.62 -38.94
CA THR A 28 -27.33 13.06 -38.86
C THR A 28 -27.78 13.73 -37.58
N ALA A 29 -27.19 14.90 -37.34
CA ALA A 29 -27.48 15.83 -36.25
C ALA A 29 -28.97 16.21 -36.15
N ASN A 30 -29.37 16.63 -34.94
CA ASN A 30 -30.34 17.70 -34.74
C ASN A 30 -29.93 18.51 -33.49
N ALA A 31 -29.76 19.82 -33.70
CA ALA A 31 -29.74 20.82 -32.64
C ALA A 31 -31.19 21.27 -32.37
N ALA A 32 -31.55 21.47 -31.11
CA ALA A 32 -32.71 22.28 -30.70
C ALA A 32 -32.47 22.88 -29.31
N GLU A 33 -32.80 24.17 -29.20
CA GLU A 33 -32.63 25.13 -28.10
C GLU A 33 -33.52 24.89 -26.85
N GLN A 34 -32.97 25.30 -25.68
CA GLN A 34 -33.52 26.07 -24.52
C GLN A 34 -35.05 26.08 -24.23
N ALA A 35 -35.59 26.11 -22.99
CA ALA A 35 -35.12 26.32 -21.60
C ALA A 35 -36.22 25.85 -20.59
N PRO A 36 -36.39 26.45 -19.39
CA PRO A 36 -36.11 25.87 -18.08
C PRO A 36 -37.33 25.28 -17.35
N GLY A 37 -37.11 24.26 -16.53
CA GLY A 37 -38.15 23.66 -15.69
C GLY A 37 -37.58 23.29 -14.32
N THR A 38 -37.94 24.08 -13.32
CA THR A 38 -37.72 23.83 -11.89
C THR A 38 -38.62 22.70 -11.40
N THR A 39 -38.04 21.63 -10.87
CA THR A 39 -38.68 20.85 -9.80
C THR A 39 -37.62 20.27 -8.89
N GLU A 40 -37.74 20.72 -7.65
CA GLU A 40 -36.99 20.40 -6.46
C GLU A 40 -37.29 18.95 -6.02
N VAL A 41 -36.25 18.15 -5.83
CA VAL A 41 -36.32 16.95 -4.97
C VAL A 41 -35.16 17.03 -4.00
N ALA A 42 -35.48 17.51 -2.82
CA ALA A 42 -34.66 17.39 -1.63
C ALA A 42 -34.51 15.92 -1.26
N ALA A 43 -33.27 15.43 -1.18
CA ALA A 43 -32.93 14.24 -0.44
C ALA A 43 -31.47 14.31 0.02
N ALA A 44 -31.32 14.58 1.32
CA ALA A 44 -30.23 14.25 2.22
C ALA A 44 -28.81 14.78 1.91
N ASP A 45 -28.40 15.70 2.79
CA ASP A 45 -27.02 16.10 3.08
C ASP A 45 -26.07 14.89 3.10
N VAL A 46 -25.38 14.66 1.98
CA VAL A 46 -24.00 14.18 2.03
C VAL A 46 -23.15 15.40 2.37
N SER A 47 -22.99 15.64 3.67
CA SER A 47 -21.93 16.50 4.19
C SER A 47 -20.62 16.07 3.53
N ALA A 48 -20.23 16.82 2.50
CA ALA A 48 -18.92 16.77 1.94
C ALA A 48 -17.96 17.21 3.04
N GLU A 49 -17.43 16.25 3.78
CA GLU A 49 -16.25 16.48 4.62
C GLU A 49 -15.11 16.91 3.70
N SER A 50 -14.92 18.22 3.64
CA SER A 50 -13.65 18.91 3.54
C SER A 50 -12.77 18.51 2.35
N ARG A 51 -12.94 19.26 1.24
CA ARG A 51 -11.80 19.66 0.41
C ARG A 51 -10.87 20.55 1.26
N GLY A 52 -9.91 19.94 1.95
CA GLY A 52 -8.95 20.65 2.79
C GLY A 52 -7.89 19.71 3.36
N GLY A 53 -6.83 19.46 2.57
CA GLY A 53 -5.66 18.66 2.96
C GLY A 53 -5.42 17.48 2.03
N GLY A 54 -4.61 17.69 0.98
CA GLY A 54 -4.31 16.72 -0.09
C GLY A 54 -3.45 15.53 0.34
N GLY A 55 -3.86 14.78 1.35
CA GLY A 55 -3.24 13.52 1.75
C GLY A 55 -3.84 12.32 1.01
N PRO A 56 -3.12 11.19 0.94
CA PRO A 56 -3.65 9.93 0.42
C PRO A 56 -4.99 9.54 1.04
N ARG A 57 -5.92 9.07 0.19
CA ARG A 57 -7.19 8.46 0.63
C ARG A 57 -6.88 7.19 1.41
N ILE A 58 -7.45 7.05 2.61
CA ILE A 58 -7.29 5.86 3.45
C ILE A 58 -8.36 4.83 3.02
N PRO A 59 -7.98 3.61 2.59
CA PRO A 59 -8.91 2.52 2.35
C PRO A 59 -9.68 2.13 3.62
N GLN A 60 -10.96 1.79 3.48
CA GLN A 60 -11.85 1.53 4.62
C GLN A 60 -11.38 0.33 5.46
N GLU A 61 -10.82 -0.69 4.81
CA GLU A 61 -10.30 -1.89 5.46
C GLU A 61 -9.12 -1.63 6.40
N ILE A 62 -8.43 -0.50 6.22
CA ILE A 62 -7.36 -0.04 7.12
C ILE A 62 -7.75 1.27 7.83
N ALA A 63 -9.04 1.52 8.05
CA ALA A 63 -9.47 2.69 8.82
C ALA A 63 -8.95 2.63 10.28
N VAL A 64 -8.51 3.77 10.82
CA VAL A 64 -8.12 3.86 12.23
C VAL A 64 -9.36 3.76 13.11
N PRO A 65 -9.34 2.99 14.22
CA PRO A 65 -10.43 2.97 15.18
C PRO A 65 -10.80 4.36 15.70
N ALA A 66 -12.10 4.59 15.91
CA ALA A 66 -12.62 5.83 16.48
C ALA A 66 -11.94 6.18 17.81
N GLY A 67 -11.91 7.48 18.14
CA GLY A 67 -11.22 7.97 19.33
C GLY A 67 -9.69 7.96 19.21
N ASN A 68 -9.14 7.94 18.00
CA ASN A 68 -7.71 8.17 17.76
C ASN A 68 -7.54 9.41 16.87
N ARG A 69 -6.52 10.22 17.16
CA ARG A 69 -6.20 11.44 16.40
C ARG A 69 -4.80 11.40 15.81
N LEU A 70 -4.66 11.94 14.61
CA LEU A 70 -3.37 12.06 13.92
C LEU A 70 -2.45 13.02 14.69
N ILE A 71 -1.23 12.58 15.01
CA ILE A 71 -0.21 13.40 15.65
C ILE A 71 0.98 13.69 14.73
N GLY A 72 1.17 12.92 13.67
CA GLY A 72 2.33 13.12 12.79
C GLY A 72 2.26 12.36 11.49
N THR A 73 2.97 12.88 10.50
CA THR A 73 3.16 12.28 9.17
C THR A 73 4.64 12.33 8.81
N MET A 74 5.18 11.21 8.36
CA MET A 74 6.58 11.07 7.98
C MET A 74 6.73 10.29 6.68
N GLN A 75 7.61 10.75 5.79
CA GLN A 75 7.91 10.11 4.52
C GLN A 75 9.07 9.15 4.69
N ALA A 76 8.89 7.89 4.28
CA ALA A 76 9.90 6.84 4.35
C ALA A 76 10.60 6.62 3.01
N ARG A 77 11.91 6.37 3.09
CA ARG A 77 12.74 5.92 1.97
C ARG A 77 13.64 4.82 2.48
N GLY A 78 13.65 3.67 1.81
CA GLY A 78 14.43 2.54 2.26
C GLY A 78 14.27 1.31 1.38
N GLN A 79 14.51 0.15 1.96
CA GLN A 79 14.43 -1.16 1.31
C GLN A 79 13.60 -2.13 2.15
N GLN A 80 12.91 -3.04 1.46
CA GLN A 80 12.40 -4.27 2.03
C GLN A 80 13.44 -5.35 1.74
N VAL A 81 13.99 -5.94 2.80
CA VAL A 81 15.04 -6.96 2.67
C VAL A 81 14.38 -8.34 2.62
N TYR A 82 14.75 -9.10 1.62
CA TYR A 82 14.33 -10.47 1.40
C TYR A 82 15.52 -11.41 1.52
N THR A 83 15.28 -12.61 2.07
CA THR A 83 16.23 -13.71 2.08
C THR A 83 15.61 -14.86 1.27
N CYS A 84 16.40 -15.48 0.41
CA CYS A 84 15.96 -16.66 -0.31
C CYS A 84 15.89 -17.86 0.62
N THR A 85 14.74 -18.52 0.66
CA THR A 85 14.50 -19.76 1.43
C THR A 85 13.72 -20.73 0.58
N ALA A 86 14.24 -21.95 0.43
CA ALA A 86 13.72 -22.98 -0.46
C ALA A 86 13.47 -22.47 -1.89
N GLY A 87 14.38 -21.64 -2.40
CA GLY A 87 14.30 -21.05 -3.74
C GLY A 87 13.27 -19.94 -3.92
N ALA A 88 12.62 -19.45 -2.84
CA ALA A 88 11.66 -18.34 -2.87
C ALA A 88 12.10 -17.16 -2.00
N TRP A 89 11.81 -15.93 -2.45
CA TRP A 89 12.10 -14.72 -1.68
C TRP A 89 11.15 -14.57 -0.50
N VAL A 90 11.68 -14.64 0.72
CA VAL A 90 10.93 -14.47 1.97
C VAL A 90 11.31 -13.14 2.63
N PHE A 91 10.30 -12.38 3.05
CA PHE A 91 10.51 -11.09 3.73
C PHE A 91 11.30 -11.30 5.03
N THR A 92 12.34 -10.49 5.24
CA THR A 92 13.20 -10.53 6.42
C THR A 92 12.97 -9.34 7.33
N GLU A 93 13.15 -8.12 6.81
CA GLU A 93 13.03 -6.89 7.58
C GLU A 93 12.91 -5.66 6.68
N PRO A 94 12.32 -4.56 7.16
CA PRO A 94 12.47 -3.27 6.53
C PRO A 94 13.81 -2.65 6.97
N ALA A 95 14.36 -1.76 6.12
CA ALA A 95 15.44 -0.85 6.50
C ALA A 95 15.14 0.50 5.85
N ALA A 96 14.69 1.49 6.63
CA ALA A 96 14.30 2.79 6.09
C ALA A 96 14.59 3.94 7.04
N THR A 97 14.78 5.12 6.46
CA THR A 97 14.77 6.39 7.17
C THR A 97 13.46 7.11 6.91
N LEU A 98 12.93 7.75 7.93
CA LEU A 98 11.72 8.55 7.92
C LEU A 98 12.06 10.00 8.27
N THR A 99 11.48 10.95 7.53
CA THR A 99 11.54 12.37 7.87
C THR A 99 10.16 12.99 7.81
N GLY A 100 9.84 13.87 8.75
CA GLY A 100 8.53 14.52 8.77
C GLY A 100 8.30 15.33 10.03
N ARG A 101 7.03 15.38 10.45
CA ARG A 101 6.66 16.08 11.69
C ARG A 101 5.77 15.21 12.56
N VAL A 102 6.03 15.25 13.86
CA VAL A 102 5.18 14.66 14.91
C VAL A 102 4.95 15.73 15.98
N ASN A 103 3.70 15.94 16.39
CA ASN A 103 3.27 17.01 17.30
C ASN A 103 3.80 18.38 16.87
N ASN A 104 3.72 18.67 15.57
CA ASN A 104 4.25 19.89 14.95
C ASN A 104 5.76 20.13 15.17
N ARG A 105 6.56 19.11 15.47
CA ARG A 105 8.03 19.20 15.53
C ARG A 105 8.66 18.39 14.41
N PRO A 106 9.73 18.88 13.75
CA PRO A 106 10.53 18.04 12.85
C PRO A 106 11.03 16.80 13.59
N VAL A 107 10.96 15.65 12.94
CA VAL A 107 11.46 14.38 13.46
C VAL A 107 12.19 13.64 12.35
N THR A 108 13.33 13.04 12.69
CA THR A 108 13.96 11.99 11.90
C THR A 108 13.88 10.67 12.66
N ALA A 109 13.56 9.59 11.96
CA ALA A 109 13.45 8.27 12.56
C ALA A 109 14.01 7.17 11.65
N ILE A 110 14.37 6.05 12.25
CA ILE A 110 14.70 4.81 11.53
C ILE A 110 13.58 3.79 11.70
N HIS A 111 13.38 2.96 10.68
CA HIS A 111 12.45 1.83 10.69
C HIS A 111 13.16 0.52 10.35
N PHE A 112 13.02 -0.46 11.23
CA PHE A 112 13.74 -1.74 11.16
C PHE A 112 12.91 -2.91 11.70
N LYS A 113 13.54 -4.09 11.82
CA LYS A 113 12.95 -5.38 12.22
C LYS A 113 12.02 -5.31 13.44
N ALA A 114 11.13 -6.30 13.55
CA ALA A 114 10.09 -6.41 14.57
C ALA A 114 9.18 -5.17 14.57
N PRO A 115 8.62 -4.85 13.39
CA PRO A 115 8.55 -3.50 12.83
C PRO A 115 8.63 -2.41 13.90
N THR A 116 9.79 -1.77 13.95
CA THR A 116 10.15 -0.79 14.99
C THR A 116 10.37 0.58 14.37
N TRP A 117 9.95 1.64 15.04
CA TRP A 117 10.31 3.02 14.71
C TRP A 117 11.03 3.64 15.89
N GLU A 118 12.20 4.20 15.64
CA GLU A 118 13.01 4.87 16.64
C GLU A 118 13.36 6.27 16.15
N SER A 119 13.01 7.27 16.97
CA SER A 119 13.36 8.66 16.74
C SER A 119 14.83 8.86 17.07
N ILE A 120 15.61 9.38 16.13
CA ILE A 120 17.04 9.64 16.37
C ILE A 120 17.27 10.95 17.15
N ASP A 121 16.22 11.76 17.31
CA ASP A 121 16.28 13.06 17.98
C ASP A 121 16.11 12.93 19.50
N ASP A 122 15.25 12.00 19.95
CA ASP A 122 14.92 11.81 21.37
C ASP A 122 15.02 10.37 21.87
N GLY A 123 15.41 9.41 21.02
CA GLY A 123 15.56 8.00 21.35
C GLY A 123 14.23 7.28 21.64
N SER A 124 13.09 7.93 21.44
CA SER A 124 11.80 7.29 21.66
C SER A 124 11.56 6.18 20.63
N LEU A 125 11.01 5.06 21.08
CA LEU A 125 10.87 3.84 20.28
C LEU A 125 9.47 3.26 20.42
N VAL A 126 8.92 2.78 19.30
CA VAL A 126 7.64 2.08 19.23
C VAL A 126 7.74 0.86 18.33
N THR A 127 7.21 -0.26 18.80
CA THR A 127 7.00 -1.47 17.98
C THR A 127 5.53 -1.55 17.56
N ALA A 128 5.19 -2.37 16.56
CA ALA A 128 3.80 -2.57 16.20
C ALA A 128 3.49 -3.96 15.64
N THR A 129 2.21 -4.31 15.61
CA THR A 129 1.71 -5.52 14.94
C THR A 129 0.72 -5.13 13.84
N VAL A 130 0.71 -5.89 12.74
CA VAL A 130 -0.25 -5.65 11.64
C VAL A 130 -1.65 -6.01 12.13
N GLN A 131 -2.59 -5.07 12.01
CA GLN A 131 -3.99 -5.28 12.34
C GLN A 131 -4.85 -5.44 11.09
N ALA A 132 -4.57 -4.66 10.04
CA ALA A 132 -5.27 -4.78 8.77
C ALA A 132 -4.34 -4.43 7.61
N THR A 133 -4.67 -4.94 6.43
CA THR A 133 -3.85 -4.84 5.21
C THR A 133 -4.73 -4.44 4.04
N SER A 134 -4.24 -3.51 3.21
CA SER A 134 -4.84 -3.16 1.91
C SER A 134 -3.78 -3.33 0.81
N PRO A 135 -3.98 -4.24 -0.14
CA PRO A 135 -2.97 -4.58 -1.15
C PRO A 135 -2.73 -3.43 -2.14
N VAL A 136 -1.50 -3.32 -2.65
CA VAL A 136 -1.12 -2.39 -3.73
C VAL A 136 -0.37 -3.17 -4.79
N THR A 137 -0.86 -3.17 -6.02
CA THR A 137 -0.23 -3.90 -7.14
C THR A 137 1.21 -3.45 -7.32
N GLY A 138 2.16 -4.41 -7.30
CA GLY A 138 3.59 -4.14 -7.51
C GLY A 138 4.30 -3.39 -6.37
N SER A 139 3.67 -3.24 -5.20
CA SER A 139 4.27 -2.61 -4.02
C SER A 139 3.96 -3.38 -2.75
N ILE A 140 4.69 -3.07 -1.67
CA ILE A 140 4.26 -3.49 -0.34
C ILE A 140 2.86 -2.95 -0.03
N ALA A 141 2.08 -3.75 0.69
CA ALA A 141 0.72 -3.37 1.06
C ALA A 141 0.69 -2.14 1.97
N GLN A 142 -0.40 -1.40 1.90
CA GLN A 142 -0.76 -0.43 2.92
C GLN A 142 -1.24 -1.17 4.17
N LEU A 143 -0.97 -0.60 5.35
CA LEU A 143 -1.22 -1.28 6.62
C LEU A 143 -1.85 -0.31 7.63
N LEU A 144 -2.75 -0.87 8.43
CA LEU A 144 -3.00 -0.40 9.79
C LEU A 144 -2.21 -1.30 10.76
N LEU A 145 -1.42 -0.68 11.62
CA LEU A 145 -0.66 -1.36 12.65
C LEU A 145 -1.08 -0.87 14.04
N LYS A 146 -1.23 -1.82 14.98
CA LYS A 146 -1.44 -1.54 16.40
C LYS A 146 -0.08 -1.32 17.06
N ALA A 147 0.11 -0.15 17.65
CA ALA A 147 1.39 0.25 18.23
C ALA A 147 1.51 -0.16 19.71
N THR A 148 2.74 -0.48 20.09
CA THR A 148 3.19 -0.80 21.45
C THR A 148 4.43 0.05 21.75
N PRO A 149 4.24 1.25 22.33
CA PRO A 149 5.35 2.09 22.77
C PRO A 149 6.20 1.38 23.83
N ALA A 150 7.49 1.69 23.89
CA ALA A 150 8.36 1.17 24.95
C ALA A 150 7.86 1.61 26.34
N ALA A 151 7.81 0.68 27.29
CA ALA A 151 7.32 0.97 28.65
C ALA A 151 8.21 2.04 29.33
N GLY A 152 7.58 3.00 30.02
CA GLY A 152 8.29 4.10 30.69
C GLY A 152 9.00 5.08 29.74
N SER A 153 8.80 4.95 28.42
CA SER A 153 9.41 5.87 27.45
C SER A 153 8.74 7.24 27.45
N ASN A 154 9.54 8.26 27.20
CA ASN A 154 9.10 9.61 26.85
C ASN A 154 9.39 9.87 25.37
N GLY A 155 8.94 11.02 24.86
CA GLY A 155 9.27 11.47 23.50
C GLY A 155 8.17 11.27 22.47
N VAL A 156 8.50 11.48 21.21
CA VAL A 156 7.53 11.61 20.11
C VAL A 156 6.72 10.33 19.86
N PHE A 157 7.27 9.15 20.16
CA PHE A 157 6.59 7.88 19.95
C PHE A 157 5.93 7.26 21.21
N SER A 158 6.06 7.88 22.39
CA SER A 158 5.62 7.26 23.66
C SER A 158 4.11 7.09 23.82
N LYS A 159 3.31 7.88 23.08
CA LYS A 159 1.84 7.85 23.13
C LYS A 159 1.20 7.28 21.87
N VAL A 160 1.98 6.70 20.97
CA VAL A 160 1.46 6.20 19.70
C VAL A 160 0.60 4.96 19.95
N THR A 161 -0.63 4.98 19.45
CA THR A 161 -1.61 3.89 19.59
C THR A 161 -1.80 3.11 18.29
N PHE A 162 -1.66 3.79 17.14
CA PHE A 162 -1.74 3.20 15.81
C PHE A 162 -0.74 3.86 14.88
N ILE A 163 -0.29 3.09 13.89
CA ILE A 163 0.57 3.54 12.81
C ILE A 163 -0.08 3.11 11.50
N HIS A 164 -0.11 4.02 10.55
CA HIS A 164 -0.46 3.74 9.17
C HIS A 164 0.79 3.65 8.32
N ARG A 165 0.79 2.72 7.38
CA ARG A 165 1.67 2.72 6.21
C ARG A 165 0.80 2.93 4.97
N LEU A 166 0.94 4.07 4.30
CA LEU A 166 0.10 4.49 3.18
C LEU A 166 0.95 4.87 1.96
N ALA A 167 0.30 5.08 0.82
CA ALA A 167 0.92 5.60 -0.40
C ALA A 167 2.24 4.86 -0.75
N THR A 168 2.18 3.54 -0.70
CA THR A 168 3.35 2.69 -0.89
C THR A 168 3.75 2.62 -2.36
N SER A 169 5.05 2.59 -2.62
CA SER A 169 5.61 2.35 -3.95
C SER A 169 6.85 1.46 -3.84
N GLY A 170 6.95 0.43 -4.68
CA GLY A 170 8.05 -0.53 -4.66
C GLY A 170 8.06 -1.45 -3.44
N GLY A 171 9.19 -2.10 -3.19
CA GLY A 171 9.41 -2.99 -2.05
C GLY A 171 8.74 -4.35 -2.14
N ALA A 172 8.01 -4.68 -3.21
CA ALA A 172 7.43 -6.02 -3.37
C ALA A 172 8.54 -7.08 -3.52
N ALA A 173 8.24 -8.32 -3.09
CA ALA A 173 9.14 -9.44 -3.30
C ALA A 173 9.41 -9.61 -4.82
N PRO A 174 10.66 -9.84 -5.23
CA PRO A 174 10.95 -10.15 -6.63
C PRO A 174 10.25 -11.43 -7.06
N ALA A 175 9.85 -11.49 -8.33
CA ALA A 175 9.37 -12.72 -8.94
C ALA A 175 10.54 -13.65 -9.30
N GLY A 176 10.25 -14.94 -9.43
CA GLY A 176 11.19 -15.95 -9.91
C GLY A 176 11.98 -16.65 -8.80
N ALA A 177 12.75 -17.66 -9.20
CA ALA A 177 13.60 -18.44 -8.31
C ALA A 177 14.81 -17.61 -7.84
N CYS A 178 15.34 -17.98 -6.69
CA CYS A 178 16.54 -17.39 -6.11
C CYS A 178 17.51 -18.45 -5.59
N THR A 179 18.76 -18.05 -5.37
CA THR A 179 19.78 -18.90 -4.76
C THR A 179 19.60 -18.93 -3.26
N GLU A 180 19.54 -20.12 -2.66
CA GLU A 180 19.40 -20.30 -1.21
C GLU A 180 20.35 -19.41 -0.40
N GLY A 181 19.83 -18.73 0.61
CA GLY A 181 20.61 -17.82 1.47
C GLY A 181 20.98 -16.47 0.84
N ALA A 182 20.70 -16.24 -0.45
CA ALA A 182 20.88 -14.92 -1.06
C ALA A 182 20.01 -13.87 -0.35
N ARG A 183 20.53 -12.65 -0.23
CA ARG A 183 19.81 -11.49 0.33
C ARG A 183 19.66 -10.41 -0.73
N LEU A 184 18.49 -9.79 -0.78
CA LEU A 184 18.21 -8.70 -1.69
C LEU A 184 17.36 -7.62 -1.01
N GLY A 185 17.79 -6.37 -1.13
CA GLY A 185 17.00 -5.21 -0.73
C GLY A 185 16.24 -4.64 -1.92
N VAL A 186 14.91 -4.59 -1.83
CA VAL A 186 14.04 -3.97 -2.85
C VAL A 186 13.63 -2.59 -2.36
N ALA A 187 14.00 -1.56 -3.12
CA ALA A 187 13.72 -0.17 -2.74
C ALA A 187 12.21 0.10 -2.60
N TYR A 188 11.83 0.87 -1.58
CA TYR A 188 10.45 1.29 -1.35
C TYR A 188 10.33 2.74 -0.84
N ARG A 189 9.14 3.30 -1.03
CA ARG A 189 8.66 4.54 -0.41
C ARG A 189 7.33 4.30 0.26
N ALA A 190 7.04 5.05 1.32
CA ALA A 190 5.73 5.06 1.97
C ALA A 190 5.52 6.35 2.76
N GLU A 191 4.28 6.71 3.01
CA GLU A 191 3.89 7.67 4.03
C GLU A 191 3.53 6.92 5.31
N TYR A 192 4.14 7.29 6.43
CA TYR A 192 3.75 6.82 7.75
C TYR A 192 2.96 7.89 8.48
N ARG A 193 1.80 7.52 9.02
CA ARG A 193 1.01 8.39 9.90
C ARG A 193 0.93 7.79 11.29
N PHE A 194 1.15 8.62 12.30
CA PHE A 194 1.18 8.22 13.70
C PHE A 194 -0.03 8.80 14.42
N TYR A 195 -0.71 7.97 15.21
CA TYR A 195 -1.94 8.34 15.91
C TYR A 195 -1.79 8.12 17.41
N THR A 196 -2.54 8.87 18.21
CA THR A 196 -2.67 8.67 19.66
C THR A 196 -4.15 8.61 20.05
N ALA A 197 -4.45 8.07 21.22
CA ALA A 197 -5.80 8.11 21.78
C ALA A 197 -6.26 9.57 21.99
N GLY A 198 -7.48 9.83 21.54
CA GLY A 198 -8.20 11.10 21.56
C GLY A 198 -8.43 11.65 22.95
#